data_AF-A0A9E2VMH0-F1
#
_entry.id   AF-A0A9E2VMH0-F1
#
_cell.length_a   1.000
_cell.length_b   1.000
_cell.length_c   1.000
_cell.angle_alpha   90.00
_cell.angle_beta   90.00
_cell.angle_gamma   90.00
#
_symmetry.space_group_name_H-M   'P 1'
#
loop_
_entity.id
_entity.type
_entity.pdbx_description
1 polymer ?
#
loop_
_entity_poly.entity_id
_entity_poly.type
_entity_poly.pdbx_seq_one_letter_code
_entity_poly.pdbx_strand_id
1 'polypeptide(L)'
;VHYSDLCWFDGALFVLLRECHVVLEVNPASHRVLAEFDYAAMENAPEAAYYTLYHYPMGTMEGLAVSRDCFWMVTDNNGLGRIRYPRDLRPTLFRCPRPDK
;
A
#
# COMPACT_ATOMS: atom_id res chain seq x y z
N VAL A 1 -10.73 4.63 -9.96
CA VAL A 1 -9.51 4.75 -9.15
C VAL A 1 -9.90 5.35 -7.82
N HIS A 2 -9.92 4.53 -6.78
CA HIS A 2 -10.18 4.94 -5.40
C HIS A 2 -8.86 5.21 -4.67
N TYR A 3 -8.82 6.23 -3.81
CA TYR A 3 -7.66 6.52 -2.95
C TYR A 3 -7.91 5.89 -1.60
N SER A 4 -7.04 4.97 -1.22
CA SER A 4 -7.11 4.28 0.08
C SER A 4 -6.57 5.15 1.19
N ASP A 5 -5.48 5.89 0.91
CA ASP A 5 -4.91 6.83 1.87
C ASP A 5 -4.12 7.93 1.14
N LEU A 6 -3.87 9.02 1.87
CA LEU A 6 -3.13 10.20 1.44
C LEU A 6 -2.12 10.59 2.53
N CYS A 7 -0.88 10.84 2.14
CA CYS A 7 0.17 11.26 3.06
C CYS A 7 0.94 12.46 2.52
N TRP A 8 1.00 13.55 3.31
CA TRP A 8 1.85 14.70 3.00
C TRP A 8 3.28 14.46 3.50
N PHE A 9 4.26 14.63 2.62
CA PHE A 9 5.66 14.52 2.99
C PHE A 9 6.54 15.38 2.06
N ASP A 10 7.42 16.18 2.65
CA ASP A 10 8.46 16.96 1.95
C ASP A 10 7.95 17.78 0.75
N GLY A 11 6.81 18.45 0.91
CA GLY A 11 6.24 19.30 -0.15
C GLY A 11 5.40 18.56 -1.20
N ALA A 12 5.36 17.23 -1.17
CA ALA A 12 4.59 16.39 -2.08
C ALA A 12 3.40 15.71 -1.39
N LEU A 13 2.40 15.33 -2.20
CA LEU A 13 1.29 14.48 -1.78
C LEU A 13 1.55 13.06 -2.26
N PHE A 14 1.57 12.10 -1.35
CA PHE A 14 1.64 10.68 -1.68
C PHE A 14 0.25 10.05 -1.63
N VAL A 15 -0.08 9.25 -2.64
CA VAL A 15 -1.42 8.66 -2.82
C VAL A 15 -1.30 7.15 -2.88
N LEU A 16 -2.02 6.44 -2.00
CA LEU A 16 -2.11 4.98 -2.03
C LEU A 16 -3.27 4.53 -2.90
N LEU A 17 -2.97 3.75 -3.96
CA LEU A 17 -3.95 3.16 -4.87
C LEU A 17 -3.97 1.65 -4.71
N ARG A 18 -4.83 1.12 -3.81
CA ARG A 18 -4.91 -0.32 -3.55
C ARG A 18 -5.37 -1.16 -4.74
N GLU A 19 -6.22 -0.60 -5.61
CA GLU A 19 -6.71 -1.29 -6.81
C GLU A 19 -5.62 -1.49 -7.86
N CYS A 20 -4.56 -0.67 -7.80
CA CYS A 20 -3.47 -0.67 -8.75
C CYS A 20 -2.16 -1.15 -8.14
N HIS A 21 -2.13 -1.44 -6.82
CA HIS A 21 -0.94 -1.79 -6.06
C HIS A 21 0.21 -0.77 -6.18
N VAL A 22 -0.12 0.52 -6.26
CA VAL A 22 0.89 1.59 -6.39
C VAL A 22 0.75 2.68 -5.34
N VAL A 23 1.87 3.26 -4.96
CA VAL A 23 1.94 4.58 -4.33
C VAL A 23 2.38 5.59 -5.39
N LEU A 24 1.65 6.69 -5.52
CA LEU A 24 2.03 7.81 -6.40
C LEU A 24 2.63 8.93 -5.58
N GLU A 25 3.68 9.56 -6.09
CA GLU A 25 4.10 10.89 -5.65
C GLU A 25 3.47 11.93 -6.57
N VAL A 26 2.75 12.89 -6.02
CA VAL A 26 1.96 13.88 -6.76
C VAL A 26 2.35 15.28 -6.36
N ASN A 27 2.56 16.15 -7.35
CA ASN A 27 2.70 17.57 -7.12
C ASN A 27 1.32 18.16 -6.73
N PRO A 28 1.15 18.70 -5.52
CA PRO A 28 -0.16 19.07 -5.01
C PRO A 28 -0.76 20.32 -5.69
N ALA A 29 0.06 21.17 -6.32
CA ALA A 29 -0.42 22.38 -7.01
C ALA A 29 -0.86 22.11 -8.45
N SER A 30 -0.14 21.25 -9.16
CA SER A 30 -0.39 20.94 -10.57
C SER A 30 -1.14 19.62 -10.80
N HIS A 31 -1.30 18.81 -9.75
CA HIS A 31 -1.87 17.46 -9.77
C HIS A 31 -1.13 16.48 -10.69
N ARG A 32 0.11 16.79 -11.07
CA ARG A 32 0.93 15.91 -11.89
C ARG A 32 1.52 14.80 -11.05
N VAL A 33 1.45 13.56 -11.55
CA VAL A 33 2.21 12.43 -11.03
C VAL A 33 3.68 12.65 -11.34
N LEU A 34 4.52 12.57 -10.31
CA LEU A 34 5.97 12.73 -10.36
C LEU A 34 6.69 11.38 -10.37
N ALA A 35 6.16 10.41 -9.63
CA ALA A 35 6.69 9.05 -9.54
C ALA A 35 5.57 8.05 -9.21
N GLU A 36 5.83 6.78 -9.54
CA GLU A 36 4.96 5.64 -9.25
C GLU A 36 5.80 4.51 -8.64
N PHE A 37 5.29 3.90 -7.58
CA PHE A 37 5.96 2.85 -6.83
C PHE A 37 5.05 1.63 -6.70
N ASP A 38 5.37 0.57 -7.45
CA ASP A 38 4.65 -0.71 -7.41
C ASP A 38 5.04 -1.52 -6.16
N TYR A 39 4.03 -1.98 -5.42
CA TYR A 39 4.20 -2.85 -4.25
C TYR A 39 3.50 -4.21 -4.38
N ALA A 40 2.96 -4.55 -5.56
CA ALA A 40 2.19 -5.77 -5.81
C ALA A 40 2.97 -7.04 -5.42
N ALA A 41 4.25 -7.11 -5.78
CA ALA A 41 5.10 -8.26 -5.49
C ALA A 41 5.26 -8.51 -3.98
N MET A 42 5.31 -7.43 -3.19
CA MET A 42 5.43 -7.50 -1.74
C MET A 42 4.11 -7.92 -1.10
N GLU A 43 2.99 -7.33 -1.53
CA GLU A 43 1.68 -7.66 -0.98
C GLU A 43 1.25 -9.11 -1.28
N ASN A 44 1.57 -9.59 -2.49
CA ASN A 44 1.21 -10.93 -2.95
C ASN A 44 2.25 -12.00 -2.57
N ALA A 45 3.30 -11.65 -1.80
CA ALA A 45 4.28 -12.61 -1.36
C ALA A 45 3.62 -13.72 -0.50
N PRO A 46 4.05 -14.99 -0.60
CA PRO A 46 3.43 -16.11 0.15
C PRO A 46 3.38 -15.91 1.67
N GLU A 47 4.28 -15.10 2.22
CA GLU A 47 4.36 -14.76 3.64
C GLU A 47 3.33 -13.70 4.08
N ALA A 48 2.85 -12.88 3.14
CA ALA A 48 2.08 -11.66 3.37
C ALA A 48 0.62 -11.78 2.92
N ALA A 49 0.35 -12.56 1.87
CA ALA A 49 -0.93 -12.59 1.19
C ALA A 49 -2.10 -13.01 2.11
N TYR A 50 -3.20 -12.27 2.03
CA TYR A 50 -4.46 -12.57 2.72
C TYR A 50 -5.44 -13.30 1.81
N TYR A 51 -6.39 -14.02 2.41
CA TYR A 51 -7.59 -14.40 1.68
C TYR A 51 -8.36 -13.13 1.27
N THR A 52 -8.90 -13.10 0.06
CA THR A 52 -9.80 -12.04 -0.40
C THR A 52 -11.20 -12.61 -0.58
N LEU A 53 -12.22 -11.90 -0.08
CA LEU A 53 -13.64 -12.33 -0.18
C LEU A 53 -14.22 -12.13 -1.59
N TYR A 54 -13.54 -11.34 -2.42
CA TYR A 54 -13.99 -10.97 -3.75
C TYR A 54 -12.94 -11.39 -4.76
N HIS A 55 -13.37 -11.99 -5.87
CA HIS A 55 -12.52 -12.34 -7.02
C HIS A 55 -11.94 -11.11 -7.77
N TYR A 56 -12.10 -9.91 -7.21
CA TYR A 56 -11.49 -8.69 -7.73
C TYR A 56 -10.10 -8.52 -7.13
N PRO A 57 -9.09 -8.14 -7.94
CA PRO A 57 -7.73 -7.87 -7.47
C PRO A 57 -7.68 -6.54 -6.72
N MET A 58 -8.34 -6.51 -5.57
CA MET A 58 -8.26 -5.39 -4.65
C MET A 58 -7.07 -5.66 -3.71
N GLY A 59 -6.08 -4.77 -3.72
CA GLY A 59 -5.07 -4.75 -2.67
C GLY A 59 -5.71 -4.58 -1.29
N THR A 60 -5.00 -5.08 -0.28
CA THR A 60 -5.36 -5.02 1.14
C THR A 60 -4.79 -3.81 1.85
N MET A 61 -3.84 -3.08 1.24
CA MET A 61 -3.28 -1.85 1.82
C MET A 61 -4.34 -0.75 1.94
N GLU A 62 -4.47 -0.18 3.14
CA GLU A 62 -5.38 0.94 3.41
C GLU A 62 -4.73 2.08 4.19
N GLY A 63 -3.54 1.90 4.74
CA GLY A 63 -2.82 2.98 5.43
C GLY A 63 -1.46 3.24 4.83
N LEU A 64 -1.07 4.51 4.75
CA LEU A 64 0.20 5.01 4.23
C LEU A 64 0.81 6.07 5.15
N ALA A 65 2.06 5.84 5.55
CA ALA A 65 2.91 6.89 6.10
C ALA A 65 4.24 6.94 5.34
N VAL A 66 4.71 8.15 5.04
CA VAL A 66 5.94 8.37 4.27
C VAL A 66 7.01 8.96 5.17
N SER A 67 8.21 8.41 5.06
CA SER A 67 9.41 8.92 5.69
C SER A 67 10.49 9.16 4.62
N ARG A 68 11.65 9.66 5.05
CA ARG A 68 12.76 9.93 4.13
C ARG A 68 13.17 8.69 3.34
N ASP A 69 13.25 7.53 4.00
CA ASP A 69 13.88 6.33 3.44
C ASP A 69 12.87 5.20 3.16
N CYS A 70 11.65 5.30 3.68
CA CYS A 70 10.66 4.22 3.59
C CYS A 70 9.23 4.73 3.43
N PHE A 71 8.42 3.95 2.74
CA PHE A 71 6.98 3.87 2.90
C PHE A 71 6.65 2.88 4.01
N TRP A 72 5.74 3.28 4.89
CA TRP A 72 5.08 2.40 5.85
C TRP A 72 3.67 2.17 5.37
N MET A 73 3.32 0.92 5.11
CA MET A 73 1.99 0.56 4.64
C MET A 73 1.35 -0.45 5.57
N VAL A 74 0.06 -0.29 5.85
CA VAL A 74 -0.70 -1.23 6.69
C VAL A 74 -1.92 -1.75 5.97
N THR A 75 -2.17 -3.04 6.15
CA THR A 75 -3.32 -3.72 5.56
C THR A 75 -4.58 -3.49 6.39
N ASP A 76 -5.71 -3.28 5.73
CA ASP A 76 -7.02 -3.63 6.29
C ASP A 76 -7.44 -4.99 5.76
N ASN A 77 -7.13 -6.02 6.54
CA ASN A 77 -7.45 -7.40 6.19
C ASN A 77 -8.93 -7.75 6.40
N ASN A 78 -9.78 -6.81 6.86
CA ASN A 78 -11.21 -7.07 7.10
C ASN A 78 -11.48 -8.31 7.98
N GLY A 79 -10.57 -8.59 8.93
CA GLY A 79 -10.64 -9.77 9.79
C GLY A 79 -10.29 -11.11 9.11
N LEU A 80 -9.81 -11.09 7.86
CA LEU A 80 -9.38 -12.27 7.11
C LEU A 80 -7.98 -12.72 7.53
N GLY A 81 -7.77 -14.03 7.55
CA GLY A 81 -6.45 -14.61 7.83
C GLY A 81 -5.50 -14.53 6.65
N ARG A 82 -4.20 -14.61 6.94
CA ARG A 82 -3.19 -14.83 5.89
C ARG A 82 -3.38 -16.21 5.26
N ILE A 83 -3.12 -16.35 3.96
CA ILE A 83 -3.26 -17.63 3.24
C ILE A 83 -2.39 -18.70 3.90
N ARG A 84 -1.13 -18.39 4.19
CA ARG A 84 -0.19 -19.32 4.82
C ARG A 84 -0.47 -19.55 6.31
N TYR A 85 -1.11 -18.60 6.97
CA TYR A 85 -1.42 -18.64 8.41
C TYR A 85 -2.88 -18.27 8.66
N PRO A 86 -3.86 -19.15 8.36
CA PRO A 86 -5.28 -18.78 8.33
C PRO A 86 -5.87 -18.32 9.67
N ARG A 87 -5.19 -18.63 10.78
CA ARG A 87 -5.58 -18.18 12.13
C ARG A 87 -4.92 -16.86 12.55
N ASP A 88 -3.97 -16.34 11.78
CA ASP A 88 -3.37 -15.04 12.01
C ASP A 88 -4.22 -13.97 11.33
N LEU A 89 -5.08 -13.33 12.12
CA LEU A 89 -6.02 -12.29 11.69
C LEU A 89 -5.47 -10.88 11.93
N ARG A 90 -4.21 -10.74 12.36
CA ARG A 90 -3.63 -9.44 12.68
C ARG A 90 -3.29 -8.70 11.38
N PRO A 91 -3.60 -7.39 11.27
CA PRO A 91 -3.05 -6.54 10.22
C PRO A 91 -1.53 -6.63 10.12
N THR A 92 -0.99 -6.51 8.92
CA THR A 92 0.46 -6.46 8.69
C THR A 92 0.90 -5.03 8.47
N LEU A 93 1.90 -4.58 9.22
CA LEU A 93 2.66 -3.36 8.93
C LEU A 93 3.88 -3.73 8.09
N PHE A 94 4.00 -3.11 6.92
CA PHE A 94 5.13 -3.25 6.01
C PHE A 94 6.03 -2.03 6.11
N ARG A 95 7.35 -2.31 6.15
CA ARG A 95 8.38 -1.30 5.94
C ARG A 95 8.95 -1.51 4.54
N CYS A 96 8.66 -0.58 3.64
CA CYS A 96 9.06 -0.66 2.24
C CYS A 96 10.09 0.44 1.97
N PRO A 97 11.37 0.09 1.71
CA PRO A 97 12.36 1.08 1.29
C PRO A 97 11.87 1.87 0.07
N ARG A 98 12.11 3.17 0.07
CA ARG A 98 11.80 4.04 -1.07
C ARG A 98 12.73 3.69 -2.24
N PRO A 99 12.22 3.29 -3.41
CA PRO A 99 13.07 2.93 -4.56
C PRO A 99 13.91 4.09 -5.12
N ASP A 100 13.54 5.33 -4.78
CA ASP A 100 14.19 6.56 -5.23
C ASP A 100 15.22 7.12 -4.22
N LYS A 101 15.67 6.31 -3.25
CA LYS A 101 16.57 6.70 -2.17
C LYS A 101 17.76 5.76 -2.02
#